data_AF-A0AAV4FLW0-F1
#
_entry.id   AF-A0AAV4FLW0-F1
#
_cell.length_a   1.000
_cell.length_b   1.000
_cell.length_c   1.000
_cell.angle_alpha   90.00
_cell.angle_beta   90.00
_cell.angle_gamma   90.00
#
_symmetry.space_group_name_H-M   'P 1'
#
loop_
_entity.id
_entity.type
_entity.pdbx_description
1 polymer ?
#
loop_
_entity_poly.entity_id
_entity_poly.type
_entity_poly.pdbx_seq_one_letter_code
_entity_poly.pdbx_strand_id
1 'polypeptide(L)'
;MDLFYWLLVFFWLIAFCMSIGFLFRYGKAPFHYWSSRGVNGPAPVIFLGNQLELYKPGGSKDAFAKWKKIYGRIYGIYNYRHPLLVVMDAKVLKRILVKDFNSFSDR
;
A
#
# COMPACT_ATOMS: atom_id res chain seq x y z
N MET A 1 -33.29 4.50 -35.29
CA MET A 1 -32.42 4.24 -34.13
C MET A 1 -33.34 4.02 -32.95
N ASP A 2 -33.48 2.77 -32.51
CA ASP A 2 -34.61 2.37 -31.67
C ASP A 2 -34.30 2.58 -30.19
N LEU A 3 -35.33 2.82 -29.38
CA LEU A 3 -35.24 3.01 -27.92
C LEU A 3 -34.37 1.94 -27.23
N PHE A 4 -34.43 0.70 -27.72
CA PHE A 4 -33.64 -0.42 -27.23
C PHE A 4 -32.13 -0.17 -27.30
N TYR A 5 -31.63 0.45 -28.38
CA TYR A 5 -30.22 0.79 -28.52
C TYR A 5 -29.76 1.76 -27.42
N TRP A 6 -30.55 2.81 -27.18
CA TRP A 6 -30.23 3.79 -26.13
C TRP A 6 -30.24 3.17 -24.73
N LEU A 7 -31.18 2.27 -24.44
CA LEU A 7 -31.22 1.53 -23.17
C LEU A 7 -29.95 0.69 -22.95
N LEU A 8 -29.47 0.00 -23.99
CA LEU A 8 -28.21 -0.75 -23.93
C LEU A 8 -27.00 0.16 -23.68
N VAL A 9 -26.93 1.31 -24.37
CA VAL A 9 -25.85 2.28 -24.16
C VAL A 9 -25.83 2.78 -22.72
N PHE A 10 -26.97 3.19 -22.16
CA PHE A 10 -27.04 3.65 -20.77
C PHE A 10 -26.69 2.54 -19.77
N PHE A 11 -27.12 1.30 -20.00
CA PHE A 11 -26.76 0.16 -19.16
C PHE A 11 -25.25 -0.05 -19.08
N TRP A 12 -24.56 -0.07 -20.23
CA TRP A 12 -23.10 -0.25 -20.26
C TRP A 12 -22.34 0.92 -19.65
N LEU A 13 -22.83 2.16 -19.83
CA LEU A 13 -22.24 3.34 -19.17
C LEU A 13 -22.34 3.25 -17.65
N ILE A 14 -23.51 2.86 -17.12
CA ILE A 14 -23.72 2.70 -15.68
C ILE A 14 -22.83 1.58 -15.13
N ALA A 15 -22.80 0.42 -15.80
CA ALA A 15 -21.95 -0.71 -15.41
C ALA A 15 -20.46 -0.33 -15.39
N PHE A 16 -20.01 0.46 -16.37
CA PHE A 16 -18.65 0.98 -16.42
C PHE A 16 -18.34 1.95 -15.28
N CYS A 17 -19.25 2.87 -14.97
CA CYS A 17 -19.10 3.77 -13.82
C CYS A 17 -19.05 2.99 -12.49
N MET A 18 -19.91 1.97 -12.32
CA MET A 18 -19.89 1.12 -11.12
C MET A 18 -18.58 0.33 -11.00
N SER A 19 -18.05 -0.20 -12.11
CA SER A 19 -16.80 -0.96 -12.09
C SER A 19 -15.60 -0.08 -11.71
N ILE A 20 -15.52 1.16 -12.21
CA ILE A 20 -14.51 2.13 -11.79
C ILE A 20 -14.61 2.44 -10.30
N GLY A 21 -15.83 2.67 -9.80
CA GLY A 21 -16.07 2.92 -8.37
C GLY A 21 -15.61 1.74 -7.49
N PHE A 22 -15.92 0.51 -7.91
CA PHE A 22 -15.50 -0.70 -7.23
C PHE A 22 -13.97 -0.87 -7.25
N LEU A 23 -13.34 -0.67 -8.39
CA LEU A 23 -11.88 -0.73 -8.56
C LEU A 23 -11.19 0.28 -7.64
N PHE A 24 -11.69 1.52 -7.57
CA PHE A 24 -11.12 2.55 -6.72
C PHE A 24 -11.23 2.20 -5.23
N ARG A 25 -12.40 1.69 -4.79
CA ARG A 25 -12.59 1.22 -3.42
C ARG A 25 -11.65 0.05 -3.09
N TYR A 26 -11.56 -0.92 -3.99
CA TYR A 26 -10.68 -2.08 -3.84
C TYR A 26 -9.20 -1.68 -3.75
N GLY A 27 -8.77 -0.72 -4.58
CA GLY A 27 -7.40 -0.19 -4.58
C GLY A 27 -7.04 0.58 -3.31
N LYS A 28 -7.99 1.32 -2.73
CA LYS A 28 -7.78 2.12 -1.50
C LYS A 28 -7.99 1.37 -0.20
N ALA A 29 -8.77 0.30 -0.20
CA ALA A 29 -9.13 -0.48 0.99
C ALA A 29 -7.97 -0.79 1.97
N PRO A 30 -6.76 -1.19 1.53
CA PRO A 30 -5.69 -1.56 2.46
C PRO A 30 -5.03 -0.37 3.17
N PHE A 31 -5.14 0.86 2.66
CA PHE A 31 -4.27 1.97 3.05
C PHE A 31 -4.60 2.63 4.40
N HIS A 32 -5.61 2.13 5.10
CA HIS A 32 -5.95 2.52 6.47
C HIS A 32 -5.26 1.66 7.54
N TYR A 33 -4.56 0.59 7.14
CA TYR A 33 -4.02 -0.40 8.07
C TYR A 33 -3.03 0.20 9.08
N TRP A 34 -2.09 1.02 8.62
CA TRP A 34 -1.07 1.64 9.49
C TRP A 34 -1.61 2.81 10.30
N SER A 35 -2.40 3.69 9.68
CA SER A 35 -2.98 4.85 10.38
C SER A 35 -3.92 4.42 11.52
N SER A 36 -4.69 3.35 11.34
CA SER A 36 -5.54 2.79 12.41
C SER A 36 -4.76 2.21 13.59
N ARG A 37 -3.45 1.96 13.43
CA ARG A 37 -2.55 1.45 14.47
C ARG A 37 -1.60 2.52 15.00
N GLY A 38 -1.77 3.78 14.61
CA GLY A 38 -0.88 4.87 15.01
C GLY A 38 0.53 4.76 14.41
N VAL A 39 0.72 3.99 13.34
CA VAL A 39 2.00 3.83 12.66
C VAL A 39 2.07 4.82 11.50
N ASN A 40 3.06 5.72 11.54
CA ASN A 40 3.31 6.69 10.47
C ASN A 40 4.03 6.04 9.28
N GLY A 41 3.95 6.69 8.11
CA GLY A 41 4.62 6.23 6.91
C GLY A 41 4.35 7.10 5.66
N PRO A 42 5.05 6.83 4.55
CA PRO A 42 4.81 7.51 3.28
C PRO A 42 3.42 7.20 2.72
N ALA A 43 2.76 8.21 2.16
CA ALA A 43 1.47 8.04 1.52
C ALA A 43 1.55 7.06 0.34
N PRO A 44 0.70 6.02 0.30
CA PRO A 44 0.69 5.05 -0.79
C PRO A 44 -0.07 5.58 -2.01
N VAL A 45 0.35 5.11 -3.18
CA VAL A 45 -0.32 5.31 -4.47
C VAL A 45 -1.32 4.19 -4.68
N ILE A 46 -2.51 4.51 -5.21
CA ILE A 46 -3.57 3.52 -5.47
C ILE A 46 -3.03 2.38 -6.34
N PHE A 47 -3.30 1.14 -5.92
CA PHE A 47 -2.78 -0.11 -6.47
C PHE A 47 -1.27 -0.37 -6.31
N LEU A 48 -0.44 0.67 -6.37
CA LEU A 48 1.02 0.54 -6.37
C LEU A 48 1.68 0.67 -5.00
N GLY A 49 0.95 1.06 -3.95
CA GLY A 49 1.54 1.26 -2.63
C GLY A 49 2.67 2.29 -2.70
N ASN A 50 3.84 1.98 -2.16
CA ASN A 50 5.02 2.85 -2.21
C ASN A 50 6.04 2.47 -3.29
N GLN A 51 5.69 1.57 -4.21
CA GLN A 51 6.61 1.05 -5.23
C GLN A 51 7.19 2.15 -6.13
N LEU A 52 6.41 3.17 -6.49
CA LEU A 52 6.91 4.26 -7.36
C LEU A 52 8.14 4.98 -6.79
N GLU A 53 8.23 5.18 -5.47
CA GLU A 53 9.40 5.81 -4.87
C GLU A 53 10.60 4.86 -4.86
N LEU A 54 10.36 3.54 -4.74
CA LEU A 54 11.41 2.51 -4.73
C LEU A 54 12.06 2.30 -6.11
N TYR A 55 11.39 2.66 -7.19
CA TYR A 55 11.88 2.54 -8.58
C TYR A 55 12.46 3.85 -9.14
N LYS A 56 12.48 4.95 -8.36
CA LYS A 56 13.15 6.20 -8.77
C LYS A 56 14.67 5.99 -8.87
N PRO A 57 15.39 6.86 -9.62
CA PRO A 57 16.85 6.90 -9.54
C PRO A 57 17.31 6.98 -8.07
N GLY A 58 18.25 6.12 -7.67
CA GLY A 58 18.65 5.90 -6.26
C GLY A 58 17.99 4.70 -5.57
N GLY A 59 16.84 4.28 -6.10
CA GLY A 59 16.15 3.05 -5.74
C GLY A 59 15.67 2.98 -4.28
N SER A 60 15.55 1.75 -3.77
CA SER A 60 15.11 1.48 -2.40
C SER A 60 16.02 2.08 -1.33
N LYS A 61 17.33 2.18 -1.59
CA LYS A 61 18.30 2.75 -0.64
C LYS A 61 17.97 4.21 -0.31
N ASP A 62 17.76 5.02 -1.34
CA ASP A 62 17.48 6.44 -1.17
C ASP A 62 16.08 6.67 -0.59
N ALA A 63 15.10 5.89 -1.03
CA ALA A 63 13.75 5.92 -0.48
C ALA A 63 13.75 5.60 1.03
N PHE A 64 14.41 4.52 1.46
CA PHE A 64 14.50 4.15 2.87
C PHE A 64 15.30 5.15 3.69
N ALA A 65 16.38 5.73 3.15
CA ALA A 65 17.14 6.78 3.82
C ALA A 65 16.28 8.04 4.05
N LYS A 66 15.54 8.47 3.02
CA LYS A 66 14.59 9.58 3.08
C LYS A 66 13.49 9.31 4.10
N TRP A 67 12.83 8.17 4.03
CA TRP A 67 11.74 7.83 4.95
C TRP A 67 12.20 7.66 6.38
N LYS A 68 13.40 7.09 6.60
CA LYS A 68 14.01 7.03 7.93
C LYS A 68 14.19 8.42 8.54
N LYS A 69 14.59 9.41 7.74
CA LYS A 69 14.76 10.80 8.19
C LYS A 69 13.43 11.47 8.58
N ILE A 70 12.34 11.12 7.90
CA ILE A 70 11.01 11.75 8.08
C ILE A 70 10.19 11.04 9.17
N TYR A 71 10.14 9.70 9.12
CA TYR A 71 9.25 8.87 9.93
C TYR A 71 9.98 8.12 11.05
N GLY A 72 11.31 8.20 11.12
CA GLY A 72 12.12 7.54 12.14
C GLY A 72 12.52 6.11 11.78
N ARG A 73 12.86 5.31 12.81
CA ARG A 73 13.41 3.95 12.62
C ARG A 73 12.35 2.88 12.44
N ILE A 74 11.08 3.19 12.68
CA ILE A 74 9.95 2.27 12.55
C ILE A 74 8.82 3.01 11.84
N TYR A 75 8.41 2.51 10.67
CA TYR A 75 7.33 3.11 9.88
C TYR A 75 6.68 2.07 9.00
N GLY A 76 5.43 2.32 8.62
CA GLY A 76 4.65 1.46 7.74
C GLY A 76 4.80 1.86 6.28
N ILE A 77 4.93 0.90 5.39
CA ILE A 77 4.82 1.07 3.93
C ILE A 77 3.78 0.10 3.38
N TYR A 78 3.48 0.22 2.09
CA TYR A 78 2.66 -0.72 1.36
C TYR A 78 3.42 -1.24 0.14
N ASN A 79 3.62 -2.56 0.06
CA ASN A 79 4.01 -3.21 -1.17
C ASN A 79 2.73 -3.57 -1.94
N TYR A 80 2.43 -2.83 -2.99
CA TYR A 80 1.13 -2.83 -3.64
C TYR A 80 0.00 -2.59 -2.61
N ARG A 81 -0.77 -3.63 -2.30
CA ARG A 81 -1.89 -3.62 -1.36
C ARG A 81 -1.54 -4.24 0.00
N HIS A 82 -0.32 -4.75 0.18
CA HIS A 82 0.11 -5.42 1.39
C HIS A 82 0.81 -4.45 2.33
N PRO A 83 0.33 -4.27 3.57
CA PRO A 83 1.03 -3.46 4.57
C PRO A 83 2.32 -4.17 5.00
N LEU A 84 3.45 -3.45 4.99
CA LEU A 84 4.74 -3.90 5.50
C LEU A 84 5.28 -2.95 6.56
N LEU A 85 5.83 -3.49 7.65
CA LEU A 85 6.47 -2.70 8.69
C LEU A 85 7.97 -2.67 8.43
N VAL A 86 8.52 -1.48 8.25
CA VAL A 86 9.97 -1.30 8.17
C VAL A 86 10.53 -1.10 9.57
N VAL A 87 11.45 -1.95 9.99
CA VAL A 87 12.12 -1.88 11.29
C VAL A 87 13.63 -1.73 11.09
N MET A 88 14.16 -0.58 11.49
CA MET A 88 15.59 -0.24 11.42
C MET A 88 16.21 -0.05 12.80
N ASP A 89 15.56 -0.55 13.86
CA ASP A 89 16.07 -0.57 15.22
C ASP A 89 16.68 -1.93 15.56
N ALA A 90 17.97 -1.95 15.90
CA ALA A 90 18.72 -3.18 16.15
C ALA A 90 18.19 -3.97 17.37
N LYS A 91 17.66 -3.29 18.39
CA LYS A 91 17.10 -3.98 19.58
C LYS A 91 15.80 -4.68 19.21
N VAL A 92 14.95 -4.02 18.42
CA VAL A 92 13.69 -4.59 17.93
C VAL A 92 13.96 -5.74 16.95
N LEU A 93 14.87 -5.55 15.99
CA LEU A 93 15.29 -6.62 15.07
C LEU A 93 15.85 -7.83 15.81
N LYS A 94 16.73 -7.63 16.81
CA LYS A 94 17.26 -8.74 17.62
C LYS A 94 16.14 -9.50 18.33
N ARG A 95 15.12 -8.80 18.85
CA ARG A 95 13.96 -9.45 19.46
C ARG A 95 13.20 -10.28 18.42
N ILE A 96 12.86 -9.71 17.27
CA ILE A 96 12.11 -10.40 16.20
C ILE A 96 12.88 -11.62 15.69
N LEU A 97 14.17 -11.45 15.40
CA LEU A 97 14.97 -12.47 14.72
C LEU A 97 15.45 -13.59 15.65
N VAL A 98 15.55 -13.34 16.96
CA VAL A 98 16.08 -14.30 17.95
C VAL A 98 14.99 -14.81 18.90
N LYS A 99 14.21 -13.91 19.52
CA LYS A 99 13.23 -14.30 20.54
C LYS A 99 11.92 -14.75 19.91
N ASP A 100 11.40 -13.96 18.98
CA ASP A 100 10.08 -14.17 18.38
C ASP A 100 10.19 -14.89 17.04
N PHE A 101 11.32 -15.56 16.80
CA PHE A 101 11.69 -16.16 15.52
C PHE A 101 10.63 -17.15 15.00
N ASN A 102 9.96 -17.87 15.90
CA ASN A 102 8.90 -18.82 15.59
C ASN A 102 7.63 -18.15 15.04
N SER A 103 7.37 -16.89 15.41
CA SER A 103 6.23 -16.11 14.93
C SER A 103 6.44 -15.50 13.54
N PHE A 104 7.67 -15.53 13.04
CA PHE A 104 8.07 -15.04 11.73
C PHE A 104 8.76 -16.18 10.97
N SER A 105 8.01 -17.19 10.55
CA SER A 105 8.58 -18.35 9.83
C SER A 105 8.94 -18.04 8.38
N ASP A 106 8.24 -17.07 7.77
CA ASP A 106 8.40 -16.62 6.39
C ASP A 106 9.16 -15.28 6.42
N ARG A 107 10.50 -15.33 6.47
CA ARG A 107 11.37 -14.13 6.57
C ARG A 107 12.20 -13.96 5.31
#